data_AF-A0A7Y6TV92-F1
#
_entry.id   AF-A0A7Y6TV92-F1
#
_cell.length_a   1.000
_cell.length_b   1.000
_cell.length_c   1.000
_cell.angle_alpha   90.00
_cell.angle_beta   90.00
_cell.angle_gamma   90.00
#
_symmetry.space_group_name_H-M   'P 1'
#
loop_
_entity.id
_entity.type
_entity.pdbx_description
1 polymer ?
#
loop_
_entity_poly.entity_id
_entity_poly.type
_entity_poly.pdbx_seq_one_letter_code
_entity_poly.pdbx_strand_id
1 'polypeptide(L)'
;MSAPGRSPALSAEVAPVHARRLCIDGVALWAPTLPGWDAARAAFRGEGGLADPPAKRPAPELLHAAERRRAPDTVSLALEVATAAVRMSGHPADALPAVFVSAHGDLAVNDAMCTTLASEPTLISPTRFHNSVHNAAAGYWTIGTGCMQASTALTAHEKTFAAGLLEAATQCAADDVPVLLAGFDIAAAGALRSVVQSEGLLAVALVLAPRRGPATIATLDWSLEPGDAADPPLRSAAARSLGGNAMAGALPMFEALATQSGETLRLPLSARLALRAQLTFAG
;
A
#
# COMPACT_ATOMS: atom_id res chain seq x y z
N MET A 1 30.58 21.92 46.36
CA MET A 1 30.63 21.74 44.89
C MET A 1 30.18 20.32 44.58
N SER A 2 28.88 20.15 44.30
CA SER A 2 28.28 18.85 43.98
C SER A 2 28.39 18.59 42.48
N ALA A 3 28.84 17.39 42.10
CA ALA A 3 28.90 16.92 40.73
C ALA A 3 27.48 16.61 40.19
N PRO A 4 27.21 16.80 38.88
CA PRO A 4 25.90 16.50 38.31
C PRO A 4 25.74 14.98 38.10
N GLY A 5 24.62 14.45 38.57
CA GLY A 5 24.21 13.06 38.37
C GLY A 5 23.95 12.76 36.89
N ARG A 6 24.54 11.67 36.39
CA ARG A 6 24.20 11.09 35.09
C ARG A 6 22.80 10.48 35.16
N SER A 7 21.89 10.91 34.29
CA SER A 7 20.65 10.18 34.02
C SER A 7 20.96 8.77 33.54
N PRO A 8 20.32 7.72 34.07
CA PRO A 8 20.45 6.38 33.52
C PRO A 8 19.77 6.35 32.14
N ALA A 9 20.54 6.01 31.11
CA ALA A 9 20.01 5.66 29.81
C ALA A 9 19.07 4.45 29.99
N LEU A 10 17.81 4.61 29.58
CA LEU A 10 16.87 3.51 29.41
C LEU A 10 17.32 2.68 28.20
N SER A 11 18.33 1.83 28.41
CA SER A 11 18.63 0.71 27.52
C SER A 11 17.58 -0.36 27.79
N ALA A 12 16.37 -0.16 27.26
CA ALA A 12 15.42 -1.26 27.12
C ALA A 12 15.94 -2.14 25.99
N GLU A 13 16.61 -3.24 26.37
CA GLU A 13 16.93 -4.33 25.46
C GLU A 13 15.58 -4.90 24.97
N VAL A 14 15.17 -4.49 23.77
CA VAL A 14 13.96 -5.01 23.12
C VAL A 14 14.26 -6.47 22.78
N ALA A 15 13.74 -7.40 23.58
CA ALA A 15 13.78 -8.82 23.24
C ALA A 15 13.24 -9.01 21.82
N PRO A 16 13.91 -9.80 20.96
CA PRO A 16 13.48 -9.96 19.58
C PRO A 16 12.06 -10.52 19.55
N VAL A 17 11.15 -9.77 18.93
CA VAL A 17 9.86 -10.29 18.50
C VAL A 17 10.18 -11.45 17.57
N HIS A 18 9.81 -12.66 17.97
CA HIS A 18 10.14 -13.86 17.21
C HIS A 18 9.57 -13.70 15.80
N ALA A 19 10.38 -14.01 14.78
CA ALA A 19 9.96 -13.90 13.39
C ALA A 19 8.65 -14.68 13.20
N ARG A 20 7.59 -13.97 12.77
CA ARG A 20 6.30 -14.59 12.50
C ARG A 20 6.22 -14.88 11.01
N ARG A 21 5.76 -16.09 10.70
CA ARG A 21 5.57 -16.55 9.33
C ARG A 21 4.13 -16.34 8.92
N LEU A 22 3.94 -15.69 7.78
CA LEU A 22 2.66 -15.59 7.08
C LEU A 22 2.82 -16.12 5.65
N CYS A 23 1.70 -16.24 4.97
CA CYS A 23 1.60 -16.58 3.56
C CYS A 23 1.10 -15.36 2.79
N ILE A 24 1.45 -15.28 1.51
CA ILE A 24 0.88 -14.34 0.56
C ILE A 24 0.09 -15.20 -0.42
N ASP A 25 -1.22 -14.98 -0.48
CA ASP A 25 -2.15 -15.72 -1.34
C ASP A 25 -2.55 -14.91 -2.58
N GLY A 26 -2.48 -13.58 -2.51
CA GLY A 26 -2.87 -12.69 -3.59
C GLY A 26 -1.92 -11.52 -3.75
N VAL A 27 -1.67 -11.11 -4.99
CA VAL A 27 -0.85 -9.96 -5.36
C VAL A 27 -1.55 -9.20 -6.48
N ALA A 28 -1.52 -7.87 -6.41
CA ALA A 28 -1.88 -7.01 -7.52
C ALA A 28 -1.02 -5.76 -7.55
N LEU A 29 -0.72 -5.28 -8.76
CA LEU A 29 -0.11 -3.97 -8.99
C LEU A 29 -0.80 -3.34 -10.18
N TRP A 30 -1.00 -2.03 -10.12
CA TRP A 30 -1.47 -1.26 -11.25
C TRP A 30 -0.76 0.08 -11.33
N ALA A 31 -0.27 0.40 -12.52
CA ALA A 31 0.14 1.74 -12.94
C ALA A 31 -0.24 1.93 -14.42
N PRO A 32 -0.33 3.16 -14.95
CA PRO A 32 -0.67 3.39 -16.35
C PRO A 32 0.27 2.66 -17.32
N THR A 33 1.56 2.60 -17.00
CA THR A 33 2.58 1.90 -17.78
C THR A 33 2.69 0.41 -17.47
N LEU A 34 2.05 -0.07 -16.40
CA LEU A 34 2.02 -1.48 -15.97
C LEU A 34 0.59 -1.87 -15.55
N PRO A 35 -0.34 -2.04 -16.50
CA PRO A 35 -1.76 -2.22 -16.20
C PRO A 35 -2.06 -3.66 -15.76
N GLY A 36 -1.79 -3.96 -14.49
CA GLY A 36 -2.06 -5.25 -13.87
C GLY A 36 -0.79 -6.03 -13.51
N TRP A 37 -0.96 -7.02 -12.65
CA TRP A 37 0.17 -7.78 -12.08
C TRP A 37 0.98 -8.54 -13.13
N ASP A 38 0.34 -9.13 -14.14
CA ASP A 38 1.08 -9.88 -15.16
C ASP A 38 2.01 -8.99 -15.97
N ALA A 39 1.55 -7.79 -16.36
CA ALA A 39 2.37 -6.79 -17.04
C ALA A 39 3.51 -6.30 -16.15
N ALA A 40 3.20 -5.98 -14.89
CA ALA A 40 4.20 -5.56 -13.90
C ALA A 40 5.27 -6.62 -13.66
N ARG A 41 4.85 -7.88 -13.45
CA ARG A 41 5.73 -9.03 -13.21
C ARG A 41 6.66 -9.26 -14.39
N ALA A 42 6.15 -9.28 -15.62
CA ALA A 42 6.99 -9.43 -16.81
C ALA A 42 8.03 -8.29 -16.93
N ALA A 43 7.59 -7.04 -16.72
CA ALA A 43 8.48 -5.88 -16.81
C ALA A 43 9.56 -5.86 -15.71
N PHE A 44 9.23 -6.23 -14.47
CA PHE A 44 10.20 -6.35 -13.38
C PHE A 44 11.25 -7.44 -13.62
N ARG A 45 10.87 -8.50 -14.35
CA ARG A 45 11.79 -9.57 -14.75
C ARG A 45 12.63 -9.22 -15.99
N GLY A 46 12.39 -8.08 -16.63
CA GLY A 46 13.00 -7.71 -17.91
C GLY A 46 12.47 -8.53 -19.10
N GLU A 47 11.37 -9.25 -18.91
CA GLU A 47 10.71 -10.10 -19.91
C GLU A 47 9.58 -9.35 -20.65
N GLY A 48 9.20 -8.16 -20.16
CA GLY A 48 8.19 -7.28 -20.72
C GLY A 48 8.63 -5.81 -20.75
N GLY A 49 7.84 -4.98 -21.43
CA GLY A 49 8.05 -3.54 -21.53
C GLY A 49 6.99 -2.72 -20.79
N LEU A 50 7.20 -1.41 -20.73
CA LEU A 50 6.18 -0.46 -20.30
C LEU A 50 5.11 -0.34 -21.39
N ALA A 51 3.83 -0.24 -20.99
CA ALA A 51 2.72 -0.05 -21.92
C ALA A 51 2.83 1.32 -22.64
N ASP A 52 2.73 1.30 -23.96
CA ASP A 52 2.69 2.48 -24.84
C ASP A 52 1.60 2.27 -25.92
N PRO A 53 0.52 3.09 -25.94
CA PRO A 53 0.25 4.18 -25.02
C PRO A 53 -0.05 3.69 -23.59
N PRO A 54 0.21 4.53 -22.55
CA PRO A 54 -0.18 4.21 -21.18
C PRO A 54 -1.68 3.94 -21.06
N ALA A 55 -2.04 2.98 -20.19
CA ALA A 55 -3.42 2.67 -19.87
C ALA A 55 -4.13 3.86 -19.24
N LYS A 56 -5.42 4.00 -19.55
CA LYS A 56 -6.30 4.95 -18.86
C LYS A 56 -6.56 4.48 -17.43
N ARG A 57 -6.94 5.41 -16.56
CA ARG A 57 -7.40 5.15 -15.20
C ARG A 57 -8.35 3.94 -15.15
N PRO A 58 -8.21 3.02 -14.16
CA PRO A 58 -9.11 1.88 -14.04
C PRO A 58 -10.55 2.33 -13.75
N ALA A 59 -11.49 1.45 -14.09
CA ALA A 59 -12.92 1.63 -13.83
C ALA A 59 -13.45 0.38 -13.10
N PRO A 60 -13.20 0.26 -11.78
CA PRO A 60 -13.49 -0.97 -11.04
C PRO A 60 -14.96 -1.36 -11.15
N GLU A 61 -15.23 -2.59 -11.59
CA GLU A 61 -16.59 -3.11 -11.78
C GLU A 61 -17.38 -3.20 -10.48
N LEU A 62 -16.66 -3.25 -9.34
CA LEU A 62 -17.18 -3.29 -7.99
C LEU A 62 -18.16 -2.16 -7.65
N LEU A 63 -17.96 -0.97 -8.23
CA LEU A 63 -18.82 0.19 -7.98
C LEU A 63 -19.95 0.25 -9.01
N HIS A 64 -21.14 0.72 -8.63
CA HIS A 64 -22.19 0.99 -9.61
C HIS A 64 -21.81 2.17 -10.52
N ALA A 65 -22.42 2.27 -11.71
CA ALA A 65 -22.05 3.26 -12.72
C ALA A 65 -22.10 4.72 -12.22
N ALA A 66 -23.01 5.06 -11.30
CA ALA A 66 -23.08 6.40 -10.71
C ALA A 66 -21.90 6.68 -9.77
N GLU A 67 -21.52 5.70 -8.93
CA GLU A 67 -20.39 5.78 -8.00
C GLU A 67 -19.07 5.80 -8.76
N ARG A 68 -18.90 4.94 -9.78
CA ARG A 68 -17.70 4.94 -10.65
C ARG A 68 -17.39 6.30 -11.27
N ARG A 69 -18.43 7.07 -11.64
CA ARG A 69 -18.26 8.42 -12.22
C ARG A 69 -17.85 9.47 -11.20
N ARG A 70 -18.10 9.23 -9.91
CA ARG A 70 -17.84 10.16 -8.80
C ARG A 70 -16.61 9.76 -7.99
N ALA A 71 -16.18 8.50 -8.10
CA ALA A 71 -15.01 7.98 -7.43
C ALA A 71 -13.76 8.69 -7.94
N PRO A 72 -12.94 9.26 -7.04
CA PRO A 72 -11.70 9.88 -7.44
C PRO A 72 -10.66 8.80 -7.81
N ASP A 73 -9.49 9.24 -8.24
CA ASP A 73 -8.48 8.36 -8.81
C ASP A 73 -7.93 7.40 -7.75
N THR A 74 -7.71 7.89 -6.53
CA THR A 74 -7.28 7.06 -5.38
C THR A 74 -8.22 5.89 -5.13
N VAL A 75 -9.53 6.14 -5.08
CA VAL A 75 -10.56 5.09 -4.90
C VAL A 75 -10.54 4.13 -6.08
N SER A 76 -10.50 4.64 -7.30
CA SER A 76 -10.52 3.77 -8.50
C SER A 76 -9.30 2.84 -8.53
N LEU A 77 -8.12 3.35 -8.17
CA LEU A 77 -6.89 2.57 -8.06
C LEU A 77 -6.97 1.52 -6.95
N ALA A 78 -7.35 1.93 -5.74
CA ALA A 78 -7.41 1.07 -4.57
C ALA A 78 -8.33 -0.13 -4.80
N LEU A 79 -9.54 0.11 -5.33
CA LEU A 79 -10.51 -0.95 -5.59
C LEU A 79 -10.07 -1.89 -6.72
N GLU A 80 -9.37 -1.38 -7.74
CA GLU A 80 -8.83 -2.20 -8.83
C GLU A 80 -7.84 -3.23 -8.28
N VAL A 81 -6.81 -2.79 -7.55
CA VAL A 81 -5.79 -3.69 -7.03
C VAL A 81 -6.32 -4.57 -5.89
N ALA A 82 -7.20 -4.06 -5.04
CA ALA A 82 -7.85 -4.85 -4.00
C ALA A 82 -8.66 -6.00 -4.61
N THR A 83 -9.52 -5.69 -5.60
CA THR A 83 -10.33 -6.71 -6.28
C THR A 83 -9.45 -7.74 -6.98
N ALA A 84 -8.39 -7.30 -7.66
CA ALA A 84 -7.47 -8.19 -8.36
C ALA A 84 -6.71 -9.13 -7.40
N ALA A 85 -6.19 -8.61 -6.28
CA ALA A 85 -5.47 -9.41 -5.30
C ALA A 85 -6.40 -10.41 -4.58
N VAL A 86 -7.61 -9.98 -4.20
CA VAL A 86 -8.62 -10.87 -3.60
C VAL A 86 -9.04 -11.97 -4.57
N ARG A 87 -9.33 -11.62 -5.84
CA ARG A 87 -9.64 -12.59 -6.88
C ARG A 87 -8.52 -13.61 -7.08
N MET A 88 -7.25 -13.15 -7.10
CA MET A 88 -6.09 -14.05 -7.21
C MET A 88 -5.99 -15.00 -6.02
N SER A 89 -6.29 -14.52 -4.81
CA SER A 89 -6.22 -15.30 -3.58
C SER A 89 -7.31 -16.36 -3.42
N GLY A 90 -8.44 -16.20 -4.12
CA GLY A 90 -9.61 -17.05 -3.97
C GLY A 90 -10.39 -16.86 -2.66
N HIS A 91 -9.96 -15.95 -1.77
CA HIS A 91 -10.72 -15.58 -0.58
C HIS A 91 -11.97 -14.76 -0.94
N PRO A 92 -13.07 -14.89 -0.18
CA PRO A 92 -14.27 -14.11 -0.41
C PRO A 92 -14.09 -12.65 0.04
N ALA A 93 -14.40 -11.71 -0.85
CA ALA A 93 -14.13 -10.27 -0.63
C ALA A 93 -14.90 -9.67 0.54
N ASP A 94 -16.05 -10.24 0.90
CA ASP A 94 -16.93 -9.81 1.99
C ASP A 94 -16.50 -10.33 3.39
N ALA A 95 -15.45 -11.16 3.45
CA ALA A 95 -14.97 -11.78 4.69
C ALA A 95 -13.54 -11.37 5.08
N LEU A 96 -12.91 -10.45 4.36
CA LEU A 96 -11.53 -10.02 4.63
C LEU A 96 -11.51 -8.70 5.43
N PRO A 97 -10.91 -8.68 6.63
CA PRO A 97 -10.39 -7.45 7.18
C PRO A 97 -9.44 -6.78 6.18
N ALA A 98 -9.46 -5.46 6.14
CA ALA A 98 -8.72 -4.70 5.13
C ALA A 98 -7.95 -3.52 5.72
N VAL A 99 -6.72 -3.34 5.25
CA VAL A 99 -5.85 -2.21 5.57
C VAL A 99 -5.61 -1.44 4.27
N PHE A 100 -6.16 -0.23 4.19
CA PHE A 100 -5.94 0.69 3.08
C PHE A 100 -4.89 1.72 3.50
N VAL A 101 -3.86 1.89 2.67
CA VAL A 101 -2.76 2.80 2.98
C VAL A 101 -2.49 3.78 1.83
N SER A 102 -2.25 5.02 2.19
CA SER A 102 -1.89 6.09 1.25
C SER A 102 -1.11 7.15 2.00
N ALA A 103 0.01 7.59 1.44
CA ALA A 103 0.85 8.60 2.10
C ALA A 103 0.10 9.92 2.20
N HIS A 104 -0.65 10.29 1.16
CA HIS A 104 -1.23 11.64 1.05
C HIS A 104 -2.75 11.68 0.87
N GLY A 105 -3.41 10.53 0.69
CA GLY A 105 -4.82 10.47 0.32
C GLY A 105 -5.08 11.07 -1.05
N ASP A 106 -6.27 11.64 -1.26
CA ASP A 106 -6.63 12.22 -2.56
C ASP A 106 -6.18 13.68 -2.70
N LEU A 107 -4.96 13.87 -3.19
CA LEU A 107 -4.35 15.19 -3.39
C LEU A 107 -5.14 16.09 -4.35
N ALA A 108 -5.78 15.53 -5.37
CA ALA A 108 -6.56 16.30 -6.34
C ALA A 108 -7.87 16.81 -5.73
N VAL A 109 -8.57 15.97 -4.95
CA VAL A 109 -9.76 16.40 -4.20
C VAL A 109 -9.39 17.46 -3.16
N ASN A 110 -8.29 17.27 -2.43
CA ASN A 110 -7.84 18.20 -1.40
C ASN A 110 -7.48 19.58 -1.97
N ASP A 111 -6.70 19.64 -3.06
CA ASP A 111 -6.38 20.89 -3.75
C ASP A 111 -7.64 21.62 -4.24
N ALA A 112 -8.57 20.88 -4.85
CA ALA A 112 -9.82 21.44 -5.33
C ALA A 112 -10.68 22.02 -4.19
N MET A 113 -10.78 21.32 -3.05
CA MET A 113 -11.51 21.81 -1.88
C MET A 113 -10.87 23.06 -1.27
N CYS A 114 -9.55 23.05 -1.07
CA CYS A 114 -8.82 24.21 -0.54
C CYS A 114 -8.97 25.42 -1.44
N THR A 115 -8.90 25.22 -2.77
CA THR A 115 -9.14 26.28 -3.74
C THR A 115 -10.56 26.85 -3.60
N THR A 116 -11.58 25.99 -3.54
CA THR A 116 -12.97 26.44 -3.35
C THR A 116 -13.15 27.18 -2.03
N LEU A 117 -12.56 26.72 -0.92
CA LEU A 117 -12.64 27.41 0.37
C LEU A 117 -11.98 28.80 0.32
N ALA A 118 -10.88 28.94 -0.41
CA ALA A 118 -10.17 30.21 -0.52
C ALA A 118 -10.88 31.24 -1.41
N SER A 119 -11.56 30.79 -2.48
CA SER A 119 -12.21 31.70 -3.44
C SER A 119 -13.70 31.88 -3.22
N GLU A 120 -14.44 30.78 -3.00
CA GLU A 120 -15.91 30.72 -3.02
C GLU A 120 -16.43 29.71 -1.97
N PRO A 121 -16.23 29.95 -0.67
CA PRO A 121 -16.41 28.94 0.39
C PRO A 121 -17.84 28.37 0.49
N THR A 122 -18.86 29.10 0.01
CA THR A 122 -20.25 28.63 -0.02
C THR A 122 -20.52 27.57 -1.08
N LEU A 123 -19.58 27.30 -1.99
CA LEU A 123 -19.72 26.34 -3.10
C LEU A 123 -19.05 24.98 -2.86
N ILE A 124 -18.73 24.65 -1.60
CA ILE A 124 -18.15 23.34 -1.27
C ILE A 124 -19.12 22.22 -1.64
N SER A 125 -18.64 21.30 -2.48
CA SER A 125 -19.39 20.13 -2.91
C SER A 125 -19.43 19.06 -1.80
N PRO A 126 -20.62 18.63 -1.33
CA PRO A 126 -20.73 17.55 -0.35
C PRO A 126 -20.10 16.23 -0.84
N THR A 127 -20.24 15.92 -2.12
CA THR A 127 -19.62 14.73 -2.73
C THR A 127 -18.11 14.79 -2.68
N ARG A 128 -17.49 15.95 -2.99
CA ARG A 128 -16.03 16.10 -2.89
C ARG A 128 -15.56 16.02 -1.44
N PHE A 129 -16.32 16.59 -0.51
CA PHE A 129 -16.02 16.47 0.91
C PHE A 129 -16.01 15.01 1.39
N HIS A 130 -16.98 14.19 0.98
CA HIS A 130 -16.94 12.75 1.31
C HIS A 130 -15.76 11.99 0.69
N ASN A 131 -15.22 12.47 -0.43
CA ASN A 131 -14.07 11.85 -1.09
C ASN A 131 -12.72 12.39 -0.59
N SER A 132 -12.70 13.33 0.35
CA SER A 132 -11.46 13.93 0.86
C SER A 132 -10.90 13.24 2.10
N VAL A 133 -11.75 12.49 2.81
CA VAL A 133 -11.33 11.73 3.97
C VAL A 133 -10.40 10.59 3.55
N HIS A 134 -9.36 10.34 4.33
CA HIS A 134 -8.33 9.35 4.01
C HIS A 134 -8.90 7.93 3.84
N ASN A 135 -9.95 7.60 4.59
CA ASN A 135 -10.63 6.31 4.55
C ASN A 135 -11.66 6.19 3.40
N ALA A 136 -11.73 7.12 2.44
CA ALA A 136 -12.69 7.04 1.35
C ALA A 136 -12.61 5.70 0.59
N ALA A 137 -11.39 5.24 0.23
CA ALA A 137 -11.19 3.96 -0.45
C ALA A 137 -11.71 2.76 0.35
N ALA A 138 -11.44 2.74 1.66
CA ALA A 138 -11.98 1.74 2.58
C ALA A 138 -13.53 1.76 2.60
N GLY A 139 -14.13 2.94 2.67
CA GLY A 139 -15.59 3.10 2.63
C GLY A 139 -16.18 2.53 1.33
N TYR A 140 -15.66 2.91 0.18
CA TYR A 140 -16.12 2.37 -1.11
C TYR A 140 -15.89 0.87 -1.24
N TRP A 141 -14.81 0.32 -0.67
CA TRP A 141 -14.58 -1.12 -0.64
C TRP A 141 -15.68 -1.86 0.12
N THR A 142 -15.99 -1.42 1.35
CA THR A 142 -17.03 -2.05 2.18
C THR A 142 -18.42 -1.95 1.54
N ILE A 143 -18.74 -0.81 0.92
CA ILE A 143 -20.00 -0.63 0.18
C ILE A 143 -20.06 -1.57 -1.02
N GLY A 144 -18.99 -1.62 -1.83
CA GLY A 144 -18.96 -2.40 -3.06
C GLY A 144 -18.92 -3.91 -2.83
N THR A 145 -18.27 -4.37 -1.76
CA THR A 145 -18.15 -5.81 -1.44
C THR A 145 -19.22 -6.30 -0.48
N GLY A 146 -19.87 -5.42 0.28
CA GLY A 146 -20.69 -5.80 1.43
C GLY A 146 -19.88 -6.29 2.63
N CYS A 147 -18.54 -6.11 2.64
CA CYS A 147 -17.68 -6.54 3.73
C CYS A 147 -18.01 -5.78 5.04
N MET A 148 -18.31 -6.54 6.10
CA MET A 148 -18.59 -6.03 7.45
C MET A 148 -17.43 -6.27 8.43
N GLN A 149 -16.28 -6.74 7.94
CA GLN A 149 -15.08 -6.92 8.75
C GLN A 149 -14.39 -5.58 9.07
N ALA A 150 -13.41 -5.62 9.96
CA ALA A 150 -12.63 -4.43 10.32
C ALA A 150 -11.94 -3.83 9.07
N SER A 151 -12.02 -2.50 8.93
CA SER A 151 -11.32 -1.76 7.89
C SER A 151 -10.51 -0.63 8.50
N THR A 152 -9.21 -0.60 8.17
CA THR A 152 -8.26 0.41 8.64
C THR A 152 -7.82 1.30 7.47
N ALA A 153 -7.66 2.59 7.72
CA ALA A 153 -7.04 3.54 6.80
C ALA A 153 -5.82 4.16 7.49
N LEU A 154 -4.63 4.03 6.89
CA LEU A 154 -3.36 4.40 7.53
C LEU A 154 -2.47 5.24 6.62
N THR A 155 -1.80 6.22 7.23
CA THR A 155 -0.69 6.96 6.62
C THR A 155 0.50 6.99 7.58
N ALA A 156 1.71 6.88 7.03
CA ALA A 156 2.97 7.09 7.72
C ALA A 156 3.98 7.84 6.82
N HIS A 157 3.50 8.77 5.99
CA HIS A 157 4.30 9.50 4.99
C HIS A 157 5.06 8.51 4.06
N GLU A 158 6.35 8.73 3.80
CA GLU A 158 7.23 7.82 3.03
C GLU A 158 7.22 6.37 3.54
N LYS A 159 6.90 6.14 4.82
CA LYS A 159 6.92 4.82 5.47
C LYS A 159 5.57 4.11 5.44
N THR A 160 4.61 4.66 4.69
CA THR A 160 3.22 4.20 4.65
C THR A 160 3.09 2.73 4.29
N PHE A 161 3.78 2.26 3.26
CA PHE A 161 3.70 0.85 2.87
C PHE A 161 4.22 -0.09 3.96
N ALA A 162 5.39 0.24 4.55
CA ALA A 162 5.99 -0.57 5.61
C ALA A 162 5.09 -0.63 6.86
N ALA A 163 4.51 0.50 7.25
CA ALA A 163 3.56 0.58 8.36
C ALA A 163 2.27 -0.21 8.06
N GLY A 164 1.75 -0.11 6.83
CA GLY A 164 0.59 -0.89 6.38
C GLY A 164 0.84 -2.39 6.37
N LEU A 165 2.02 -2.82 5.92
CA LEU A 165 2.42 -4.22 5.95
C LEU A 165 2.53 -4.75 7.38
N LEU A 166 3.12 -3.97 8.29
CA LEU A 166 3.16 -4.33 9.72
C LEU A 166 1.76 -4.46 10.32
N GLU A 167 0.87 -3.51 10.04
CA GLU A 167 -0.51 -3.53 10.52
C GLU A 167 -1.26 -4.77 10.02
N ALA A 168 -1.26 -5.00 8.70
CA ALA A 168 -1.92 -6.15 8.10
C ALA A 168 -1.32 -7.49 8.58
N ALA A 169 0.00 -7.57 8.70
CA ALA A 169 0.67 -8.76 9.22
C ALA A 169 0.34 -9.03 10.69
N THR A 170 0.21 -7.97 11.50
CA THR A 170 -0.17 -8.09 12.92
C THR A 170 -1.60 -8.58 13.06
N GLN A 171 -2.56 -8.00 12.33
CA GLN A 171 -3.95 -8.48 12.32
C GLN A 171 -4.03 -9.94 11.85
N CYS A 172 -3.39 -10.26 10.73
CA CYS A 172 -3.38 -11.61 10.16
C CYS A 172 -2.83 -12.66 11.15
N ALA A 173 -1.72 -12.32 11.83
CA ALA A 173 -1.07 -13.22 12.78
C ALA A 173 -1.79 -13.32 14.13
N ALA A 174 -2.43 -12.24 14.60
CA ALA A 174 -3.10 -12.19 15.90
C ALA A 174 -4.48 -12.85 15.85
N ASP A 175 -5.23 -12.59 14.78
CA ASP A 175 -6.62 -13.04 14.65
C ASP A 175 -6.74 -14.35 13.87
N ASP A 176 -5.63 -14.86 13.31
CA ASP A 176 -5.58 -16.10 12.52
C ASP A 176 -6.57 -16.10 11.34
N VAL A 177 -6.69 -14.94 10.67
CA VAL A 177 -7.54 -14.74 9.48
C VAL A 177 -6.75 -14.11 8.34
N PRO A 178 -7.13 -14.35 7.07
CA PRO A 178 -6.54 -13.64 5.94
C PRO A 178 -6.89 -12.15 5.97
N VAL A 179 -5.95 -11.28 5.55
CA VAL A 179 -6.10 -9.82 5.59
C VAL A 179 -5.68 -9.22 4.26
N LEU A 180 -6.49 -8.31 3.73
CA LEU A 180 -6.17 -7.50 2.56
C LEU A 180 -5.33 -6.28 2.96
N LEU A 181 -4.21 -6.05 2.29
CA LEU A 181 -3.48 -4.78 2.30
C LEU A 181 -3.58 -4.15 0.91
N ALA A 182 -4.04 -2.90 0.81
CA ALA A 182 -4.07 -2.14 -0.44
C ALA A 182 -3.40 -0.77 -0.26
N GLY A 183 -2.32 -0.53 -1.00
CA GLY A 183 -1.57 0.74 -1.01
C GLY A 183 -1.79 1.51 -2.31
N PHE A 184 -1.97 2.82 -2.23
CA PHE A 184 -2.19 3.66 -3.42
C PHE A 184 -1.78 5.11 -3.17
N ASP A 185 -1.22 5.76 -4.20
CA ASP A 185 -1.02 7.21 -4.22
C ASP A 185 -1.08 7.74 -5.64
N ILE A 186 -1.46 9.01 -5.75
CA ILE A 186 -1.59 9.75 -7.00
C ILE A 186 -0.62 10.94 -7.04
N ALA A 187 -0.46 11.52 -8.23
CA ALA A 187 0.35 12.70 -8.42
C ALA A 187 -0.16 13.87 -7.58
N ALA A 188 0.77 14.67 -7.04
CA ALA A 188 0.40 15.93 -6.41
C ALA A 188 -0.32 16.87 -7.39
N ALA A 189 -1.24 17.69 -6.89
CA ALA A 189 -2.09 18.57 -7.68
C ALA A 189 -2.00 20.03 -7.21
N GLY A 190 -2.22 20.97 -8.13
CA GLY A 190 -2.27 22.40 -7.87
C GLY A 190 -1.18 22.93 -6.93
N ALA A 191 -1.59 23.64 -5.88
CA ALA A 191 -0.68 24.28 -4.92
C ALA A 191 0.10 23.25 -4.08
N LEU A 192 -0.46 22.06 -3.87
CA LEU A 192 0.16 21.00 -3.07
C LEU A 192 1.45 20.45 -3.72
N ARG A 193 1.66 20.65 -5.02
CA ARG A 193 2.93 20.31 -5.71
C ARG A 193 4.15 21.01 -5.12
N SER A 194 3.96 22.13 -4.42
CA SER A 194 5.06 22.88 -3.77
C SER A 194 5.56 22.26 -2.47
N VAL A 195 4.79 21.35 -1.87
CA VAL A 195 5.06 20.79 -0.54
C VAL A 195 4.99 19.27 -0.47
N VAL A 196 4.42 18.61 -1.47
CA VAL A 196 4.29 17.14 -1.56
C VAL A 196 4.95 16.64 -2.85
N GLN A 197 5.75 15.59 -2.71
CA GLN A 197 6.35 14.86 -3.83
C GLN A 197 5.60 13.56 -4.06
N SER A 198 4.87 13.49 -5.17
CA SER A 198 4.29 12.25 -5.68
C SER A 198 3.98 12.43 -7.16
N GLU A 199 4.33 11.44 -7.97
CA GLU A 199 4.17 11.44 -9.42
C GLU A 199 3.29 10.27 -9.90
N GLY A 200 2.63 10.45 -11.04
CA GLY A 200 1.87 9.39 -11.70
C GLY A 200 0.73 8.79 -10.86
N LEU A 201 0.34 7.57 -11.22
CA LEU A 201 -0.64 6.76 -10.50
C LEU A 201 0.02 5.42 -10.18
N LEU A 202 -0.03 5.00 -8.92
CA LEU A 202 0.48 3.70 -8.50
C LEU A 202 -0.44 3.12 -7.43
N ALA A 203 -0.78 1.85 -7.59
CA ALA A 203 -1.41 1.07 -6.54
C ALA A 203 -0.89 -0.36 -6.52
N VAL A 204 -0.94 -0.94 -5.32
CA VAL A 204 -0.45 -2.27 -4.98
C VAL A 204 -1.41 -2.92 -4.01
N ALA A 205 -1.53 -4.24 -4.04
CA ALA A 205 -2.24 -4.99 -3.03
C ALA A 205 -1.64 -6.36 -2.77
N LEU A 206 -1.76 -6.81 -1.52
CA LEU A 206 -1.40 -8.14 -1.04
C LEU A 206 -2.59 -8.73 -0.27
N VAL A 207 -2.81 -10.03 -0.40
CA VAL A 207 -3.64 -10.79 0.55
C VAL A 207 -2.71 -11.66 1.38
N LEU A 208 -2.61 -11.34 2.67
CA LEU A 208 -1.84 -12.11 3.64
C LEU A 208 -2.74 -13.20 4.23
N ALA A 209 -2.19 -14.38 4.46
CA ALA A 209 -2.88 -15.49 5.12
C ALA A 209 -2.03 -16.09 6.24
N PRO A 210 -2.63 -16.59 7.33
CA PRO A 210 -1.87 -17.11 8.48
C PRO A 210 -1.25 -18.48 8.20
N ARG A 211 -1.82 -19.24 7.25
CA ARG A 211 -1.43 -20.61 6.92
C ARG A 211 -1.32 -20.79 5.41
N ARG A 212 -0.47 -21.73 5.01
CA ARG A 212 -0.35 -22.14 3.60
C ARG A 212 -1.67 -22.74 3.12
N GLY A 213 -2.08 -22.33 1.93
CA GLY A 213 -3.22 -22.88 1.20
C GLY A 213 -2.91 -23.06 -0.29
N PRO A 214 -3.89 -23.52 -1.08
CA PRO A 214 -3.72 -23.75 -2.51
C PRO A 214 -3.35 -22.50 -3.32
N ALA A 215 -3.73 -21.31 -2.84
CA ALA A 215 -3.44 -20.04 -3.48
C ALA A 215 -2.09 -19.43 -3.06
N THR A 216 -1.38 -20.02 -2.09
CA THR A 216 -0.16 -19.43 -1.55
C THR A 216 0.94 -19.35 -2.60
N ILE A 217 1.37 -18.13 -2.92
CA ILE A 217 2.46 -17.87 -3.88
C ILE A 217 3.83 -17.73 -3.22
N ALA A 218 3.86 -17.29 -1.96
CA ALA A 218 5.08 -17.10 -1.19
C ALA A 218 4.77 -17.14 0.31
N THR A 219 5.77 -17.43 1.12
CA THR A 219 5.74 -17.16 2.57
C THR A 219 6.54 -15.93 2.89
N LEU A 220 6.07 -15.16 3.88
CA LEU A 220 6.69 -13.97 4.42
C LEU A 220 7.10 -14.23 5.87
N ASP A 221 8.40 -14.32 6.12
CA ASP A 221 8.96 -14.27 7.47
C ASP A 221 9.24 -12.80 7.82
N TRP A 222 8.57 -12.27 8.85
CA TRP A 222 8.70 -10.88 9.25
C TRP A 222 9.08 -10.70 10.72
N SER A 223 9.82 -9.65 11.01
CA SER A 223 10.20 -9.25 12.38
C SER A 223 10.50 -7.76 12.46
N LEU A 224 10.44 -7.20 13.67
CA LEU A 224 10.90 -5.84 13.92
C LEU A 224 12.39 -5.85 14.27
N GLU A 225 13.16 -5.01 13.60
CA GLU A 225 14.58 -4.83 13.85
C GLU A 225 14.86 -3.40 14.35
N PRO A 226 15.57 -3.24 15.48
CA PRO A 226 16.09 -1.95 15.89
C PRO A 226 17.10 -1.41 14.88
N GLY A 227 17.17 -0.08 14.78
CA GLY A 227 18.14 0.63 13.97
C GLY A 227 17.54 1.31 12.74
N ASP A 228 18.37 2.13 12.11
CA ASP A 228 18.02 2.79 10.87
C ASP A 228 18.04 1.79 9.69
N ALA A 229 17.22 2.06 8.69
CA ALA A 229 17.19 1.32 7.44
C ALA A 229 17.02 2.31 6.29
N ALA A 230 17.91 2.20 5.31
CA ALA A 230 17.71 2.86 4.04
C ALA A 230 16.61 2.14 3.25
N ASP A 231 15.91 2.88 2.39
CA ASP A 231 14.95 2.27 1.47
C ASP A 231 15.65 1.24 0.57
N PRO A 232 15.07 0.03 0.42
CA PRO A 232 15.64 -0.96 -0.48
C PRO A 232 15.66 -0.42 -1.93
N PRO A 233 16.73 -0.68 -2.69
CA PRO A 233 16.90 -0.11 -4.03
C PRO A 233 15.93 -0.72 -5.04
N LEU A 234 15.47 0.11 -5.99
CA LEU A 234 14.68 -0.33 -7.15
C LEU A 234 15.58 -0.94 -8.23
N ARG A 235 15.38 -2.23 -8.54
CA ARG A 235 16.33 -3.05 -9.32
C ARG A 235 16.07 -2.99 -10.83
N SER A 236 14.82 -3.04 -11.23
CA SER A 236 14.38 -3.02 -12.63
C SER A 236 14.18 -1.59 -13.15
N ALA A 237 14.28 -1.43 -14.48
CA ALA A 237 13.95 -0.17 -15.12
C ALA A 237 12.48 0.20 -14.94
N ALA A 238 11.60 -0.79 -14.91
CA ALA A 238 10.16 -0.62 -14.72
C ALA A 238 9.81 -0.16 -13.29
N ALA A 239 10.50 -0.63 -12.26
CA ALA A 239 10.29 -0.10 -10.91
C ALA A 239 10.83 1.33 -10.79
N ARG A 240 12.02 1.61 -11.35
CA ARG A 240 12.60 2.96 -11.33
C ARG A 240 11.73 4.01 -12.03
N SER A 241 11.01 3.65 -13.09
CA SER A 241 10.08 4.59 -13.76
C SER A 241 8.87 4.98 -12.90
N LEU A 242 8.60 4.23 -11.83
CA LEU A 242 7.53 4.49 -10.86
C LEU A 242 8.06 5.07 -9.54
N GLY A 243 9.39 5.29 -9.43
CA GLY A 243 10.04 5.68 -8.18
C GLY A 243 9.66 7.07 -7.65
N GLY A 244 9.06 7.93 -8.47
CA GLY A 244 8.59 9.26 -8.06
C GLY A 244 7.23 9.26 -7.36
N ASN A 245 6.53 8.12 -7.29
CA ASN A 245 5.24 8.03 -6.61
C ASN A 245 5.43 7.80 -5.09
N ALA A 246 4.57 8.40 -4.25
CA ALA A 246 4.69 8.24 -2.79
C ALA A 246 4.48 6.79 -2.29
N MET A 247 3.86 5.91 -3.09
CA MET A 247 3.73 4.48 -2.80
C MET A 247 4.90 3.64 -3.34
N ALA A 248 5.96 4.26 -3.88
CA ALA A 248 7.12 3.56 -4.44
C ALA A 248 7.87 2.68 -3.43
N GLY A 249 7.74 2.94 -2.12
CA GLY A 249 8.28 2.08 -1.05
C GLY A 249 7.75 0.64 -1.06
N ALA A 250 6.65 0.37 -1.77
CA ALA A 250 6.16 -0.98 -2.01
C ALA A 250 6.97 -1.75 -3.07
N LEU A 251 7.51 -1.05 -4.06
CA LEU A 251 8.06 -1.66 -5.28
C LEU A 251 9.16 -2.70 -5.01
N PRO A 252 10.10 -2.53 -4.06
CA PRO A 252 11.11 -3.57 -3.80
C PRO A 252 10.52 -4.93 -3.43
N MET A 253 9.41 -4.94 -2.66
CA MET A 253 8.71 -6.18 -2.32
C MET A 253 8.02 -6.80 -3.54
N PHE A 254 7.43 -5.98 -4.40
CA PHE A 254 6.80 -6.44 -5.64
C PHE A 254 7.83 -6.93 -6.67
N GLU A 255 9.01 -6.32 -6.75
CA GLU A 255 10.13 -6.85 -7.53
C GLU A 255 10.59 -8.21 -7.01
N ALA A 256 10.73 -8.36 -5.69
CA ALA A 256 11.11 -9.63 -5.06
C ALA A 256 10.06 -10.72 -5.32
N LEU A 257 8.76 -10.39 -5.28
CA LEU A 257 7.66 -11.30 -5.65
C LEU A 257 7.72 -11.69 -7.13
N ALA A 258 7.95 -10.74 -8.04
CA ALA A 258 8.00 -10.99 -9.48
C ALA A 258 9.21 -11.86 -9.89
N THR A 259 10.37 -11.59 -9.29
CA THR A 259 11.62 -12.29 -9.57
C THR A 259 11.81 -13.55 -8.73
N GLN A 260 10.89 -13.83 -7.79
CA GLN A 260 10.99 -14.90 -6.81
C GLN A 260 12.30 -14.85 -6.00
N SER A 261 12.75 -13.63 -5.67
CA SER A 261 13.97 -13.40 -4.90
C SER A 261 13.73 -13.63 -3.41
N GLY A 262 14.51 -14.54 -2.81
CA GLY A 262 14.50 -14.80 -1.35
C GLY A 262 15.31 -13.79 -0.53
N GLU A 263 15.64 -12.63 -1.10
CA GLU A 263 16.36 -11.56 -0.42
C GLU A 263 15.57 -11.04 0.78
N THR A 264 16.30 -10.65 1.83
CA THR A 264 15.70 -9.97 2.99
C THR A 264 15.59 -8.48 2.71
N LEU A 265 14.36 -7.96 2.73
CA LEU A 265 14.08 -6.54 2.66
C LEU A 265 14.04 -5.97 4.07
N ARG A 266 14.64 -4.80 4.27
CA ARG A 266 14.52 -3.99 5.50
C ARG A 266 13.76 -2.73 5.15
N LEU A 267 12.47 -2.71 5.47
CA LEU A 267 11.58 -1.59 5.17
C LEU A 267 11.57 -0.61 6.35
N PRO A 268 11.91 0.68 6.18
CA PRO A 268 11.97 1.62 7.30
C PRO A 268 10.58 1.90 7.88
N LEU A 269 10.45 1.84 9.21
CA LEU A 269 9.24 2.19 9.96
C LEU A 269 9.40 3.51 10.74
N SER A 270 10.61 3.80 11.22
CA SER A 270 10.96 5.06 11.89
C SER A 270 12.45 5.37 11.70
N ALA A 271 13.01 6.34 12.42
CA ALA A 271 14.46 6.58 12.42
C ALA A 271 15.25 5.51 13.20
N ARG A 272 14.56 4.61 13.91
CA ARG A 272 15.18 3.62 14.82
C ARG A 272 14.55 2.23 14.72
N LEU A 273 13.68 2.00 13.74
CA LEU A 273 12.95 0.75 13.59
C LEU A 273 12.75 0.44 12.12
N ALA A 274 12.97 -0.82 11.75
CA ALA A 274 12.69 -1.36 10.44
C ALA A 274 11.85 -2.64 10.55
N LEU A 275 11.02 -2.88 9.54
CA LEU A 275 10.35 -4.14 9.29
C LEU A 275 11.27 -5.00 8.42
N ARG A 276 11.83 -6.06 9.01
CA ARG A 276 12.50 -7.12 8.25
C ARG A 276 11.43 -7.98 7.59
N ALA A 277 11.54 -8.19 6.30
CA ALA A 277 10.64 -9.02 5.50
C ALA A 277 11.45 -9.94 4.59
N GLN A 278 11.30 -11.24 4.73
CA GLN A 278 11.96 -12.22 3.87
C GLN A 278 10.93 -13.12 3.20
N LEU A 279 11.01 -13.16 1.87
CA LEU A 279 10.13 -14.00 1.06
C LEU A 279 10.77 -15.38 0.84
N THR A 280 9.94 -16.41 0.77
CA THR A 280 10.34 -17.75 0.34
C THR A 280 9.27 -18.32 -0.59
N PHE A 281 9.70 -18.89 -1.70
CA PHE A 281 8.82 -19.40 -2.75
C PHE A 281 8.85 -20.94 -2.70
N ALA A 282 7.74 -21.58 -3.07
CA ALA A 282 7.77 -23.01 -3.32
C ALA A 282 8.57 -23.25 -4.61
N GLY A 283 9.63 -24.07 -4.51
CA GLY A 283 10.41 -24.51 -5.66
C GLY A 283 9.66 -25.52 -6.52
#